data_AF-A0A166J474-F1
#
_entry.id   AF-A0A166J474-F1
#
_cell.length_a   1.000
_cell.length_b   1.000
_cell.length_c   1.000
_cell.angle_alpha   90.00
_cell.angle_beta   90.00
_cell.angle_gamma   90.00
#
_symmetry.space_group_name_H-M   'P 1'
#
loop_
_entity.id
_entity.type
_entity.pdbx_description
1 polymer ?
#
loop_
_entity_poly.entity_id
_entity_poly.type
_entity_poly.pdbx_seq_one_letter_code
_entity_poly.pdbx_strand_id
1 'polypeptide(L)'
;MALLLRNTHRLTPLSASLRAASIHSTLPSLAEQTLTTPAPYGRAGPPSTTSPPQLSKAAEFVISKVDDLMNWARRGSIWPMTFGLACCAVEMMHTGAARYDLDRFGIIFRPSPRQSDCMIVAGTLTNKMAPALRK
;
A
#
# COMPACT_ATOMS: atom_id res chain seq x y z
N MET A 1 35.10 -55.24 -39.43
CA MET A 1 34.82 -55.07 -40.87
C MET A 1 33.46 -54.39 -40.95
N ALA A 2 33.26 -53.17 -41.43
CA ALA A 2 33.87 -52.53 -42.59
C ALA A 2 34.15 -51.03 -42.35
N LEU A 3 35.22 -50.58 -43.00
CA LEU A 3 35.63 -49.21 -43.25
C LEU A 3 34.75 -48.59 -44.34
N LEU A 4 34.30 -47.34 -44.17
CA LEU A 4 34.12 -46.35 -45.25
C LEU A 4 34.20 -44.96 -44.59
N LEU A 5 35.38 -44.34 -44.57
CA LEU A 5 35.91 -43.35 -45.52
C LEU A 5 35.35 -41.93 -45.37
N ARG A 6 36.32 -41.05 -45.08
CA ARG A 6 36.35 -39.59 -45.10
C ARG A 6 35.50 -38.98 -46.20
N ASN A 7 34.89 -37.82 -45.91
CA ASN A 7 35.04 -36.71 -46.83
C ASN A 7 35.31 -35.40 -46.09
N THR A 8 36.36 -34.72 -46.56
CA THR A 8 36.96 -33.50 -46.04
C THR A 8 36.87 -32.45 -47.12
N HIS A 9 36.11 -31.38 -46.91
CA HIS A 9 36.28 -30.10 -47.63
C HIS A 9 35.96 -28.95 -46.66
N ARG A 10 37.01 -28.32 -46.12
CA ARG A 10 37.46 -26.93 -46.40
C ARG A 10 36.35 -25.88 -46.21
N LEU A 11 36.32 -25.18 -45.08
CA LEU A 11 37.01 -23.90 -44.77
C LEU A 11 36.50 -22.70 -45.60
N THR A 12 35.77 -21.77 -44.96
CA THR A 12 36.20 -20.38 -44.63
C THR A 12 35.00 -19.48 -44.25
N PRO A 13 35.20 -18.40 -43.45
CA PRO A 13 34.14 -17.61 -42.84
C PRO A 13 33.77 -16.39 -43.72
N LEU A 14 32.48 -16.11 -43.87
CA LEU A 14 31.99 -14.90 -44.52
C LEU A 14 31.45 -13.90 -43.48
N SER A 15 32.26 -12.86 -43.29
CA SER A 15 31.92 -11.43 -43.23
C SER A 15 30.58 -11.02 -42.62
N ALA A 16 30.71 -10.20 -41.57
CA ALA A 16 29.67 -9.41 -40.93
C ALA A 16 28.75 -8.66 -41.92
N SER A 17 27.45 -8.67 -41.61
CA SER A 17 26.55 -7.61 -42.02
C SER A 17 25.71 -7.24 -40.79
N LEU A 18 26.20 -6.22 -40.08
CA LEU A 18 25.45 -5.53 -39.03
C LEU A 18 24.24 -4.86 -39.68
N ARG A 19 23.07 -5.47 -39.57
CA ARG A 19 21.80 -4.76 -39.77
C ARG A 19 21.54 -3.91 -38.53
N ALA A 20 21.84 -2.62 -38.64
CA ALA A 20 21.38 -1.60 -37.73
C ALA A 20 19.84 -1.55 -37.77
N ALA A 21 19.18 -2.03 -36.72
CA ALA A 21 17.78 -1.76 -36.48
C ALA A 21 17.66 -0.32 -35.96
N SER A 22 17.10 0.57 -36.76
CA SER A 22 16.82 1.96 -36.39
C SER A 22 15.70 1.97 -35.33
N ILE A 23 16.08 2.18 -34.07
CA ILE A 23 15.15 2.40 -32.96
C ILE A 23 14.62 3.82 -33.10
N HIS A 24 13.33 3.95 -33.41
CA HIS A 24 12.62 5.22 -33.44
C HIS A 24 12.48 5.72 -31.99
N SER A 25 13.44 6.52 -31.52
CA SER A 25 13.34 7.22 -30.24
C SER A 25 12.52 8.50 -30.42
N THR A 26 11.19 8.38 -30.45
CA THR A 26 10.33 9.54 -30.20
C THR A 26 10.39 9.86 -28.71
N LEU A 27 11.23 10.83 -28.37
CA LEU A 27 11.26 11.50 -27.07
C LEU A 27 9.84 11.98 -26.72
N PRO A 28 9.23 11.58 -25.59
CA PRO A 28 8.12 12.33 -25.06
C PRO A 28 8.66 13.67 -24.59
N SER A 29 8.16 14.71 -25.22
CA SER A 29 8.20 16.10 -24.80
C SER A 29 8.07 16.22 -23.28
N LEU A 30 8.92 17.08 -22.72
CA LEU A 30 8.95 17.50 -21.33
C LEU A 30 7.55 17.96 -20.91
N ALA A 31 6.73 17.04 -20.40
CA ALA A 31 5.49 17.37 -19.75
C ALA A 31 5.87 18.09 -18.45
N GLU A 32 5.52 19.36 -18.42
CA GLU A 32 5.56 20.24 -17.27
C GLU A 32 4.94 19.54 -16.06
N GLN A 33 5.78 18.97 -15.21
CA GLN A 33 5.35 18.42 -13.93
C GLN A 33 5.02 19.61 -13.05
N THR A 34 3.77 20.06 -13.12
CA THR A 34 3.19 20.88 -12.07
C THR A 34 3.39 20.13 -10.77
N LEU A 35 4.27 20.66 -9.91
CA LEU A 35 4.57 20.17 -8.58
C LEU A 35 3.28 20.26 -7.75
N THR A 36 2.36 19.33 -7.91
CA THR A 36 1.31 19.08 -6.93
C THR A 36 2.01 18.40 -5.77
N THR A 37 2.46 19.20 -4.82
CA THR A 37 2.92 18.74 -3.51
C THR A 37 1.96 17.64 -3.04
N PRO A 38 2.42 16.40 -2.80
CA PRO A 38 1.57 15.40 -2.17
C PRO A 38 1.06 16.03 -0.87
N ALA A 39 -0.26 16.05 -0.70
CA ALA A 39 -0.88 16.62 0.49
C ALA A 39 -0.09 16.12 1.70
N PRO A 40 0.51 17.02 2.51
CA PRO A 40 1.28 16.57 3.66
C PRO A 40 0.31 15.71 4.46
N TYR A 41 0.68 14.45 4.68
CA TYR A 41 0.06 13.61 5.69
C TYR A 41 0.43 14.25 7.03
N GLY A 42 -0.19 15.40 7.29
CA GLY A 42 -0.16 16.07 8.56
C GLY A 42 -0.72 15.06 9.52
N ARG A 43 0.17 14.52 10.36
CA ARG A 43 -0.24 13.74 11.52
C ARG A 43 -1.33 14.56 12.19
N ALA A 44 -2.53 13.99 12.35
CA ALA A 44 -3.53 14.61 13.18
C ALA A 44 -2.83 14.98 14.49
N GLY A 45 -2.89 16.27 14.85
CA GLY A 45 -2.25 16.73 16.08
C GLY A 45 -2.67 15.83 17.24
N PRO A 46 -1.81 15.61 18.24
CA PRO A 46 -2.26 14.95 19.47
C PRO A 46 -3.55 15.63 19.93
N PRO A 47 -4.53 14.87 20.46
CA PRO A 47 -5.79 15.45 20.92
C PRO A 47 -5.46 16.65 21.80
N SER A 48 -6.00 17.82 21.42
CA SER A 48 -5.68 19.09 22.04
C SER A 48 -6.02 19.01 23.52
N THR A 49 -5.00 18.86 24.37
CA THR A 49 -5.12 18.89 25.84
C THR A 49 -5.29 20.31 26.38
N THR A 50 -5.37 21.30 25.49
CA THR A 50 -5.59 22.70 25.85
C THR A 50 -7.08 22.89 26.14
N SER A 51 -7.42 22.98 27.43
CA SER A 51 -8.79 23.32 27.81
C SER A 51 -9.16 24.71 27.24
N PRO A 52 -10.41 24.89 26.78
CA PRO A 52 -10.87 26.21 26.37
C PRO A 52 -10.77 27.17 27.57
N PRO A 53 -10.29 28.42 27.37
CA PRO A 53 -9.81 29.28 28.46
C PRO A 53 -10.88 29.79 29.46
N GLN A 54 -12.10 29.25 29.49
CA GLN A 54 -13.19 29.74 30.34
C GLN A 54 -14.18 28.65 30.83
N LEU A 55 -13.75 27.39 30.98
CA LEU A 55 -14.64 26.32 31.47
C LEU A 55 -14.44 26.04 32.97
N SER A 56 -15.52 25.73 33.70
CA SER A 56 -15.42 25.35 35.11
C SER A 56 -14.70 24.00 35.25
N LYS A 57 -13.86 23.83 36.29
CA LYS A 57 -13.07 22.61 36.53
C LYS A 57 -13.93 21.34 36.63
N ALA A 58 -15.15 21.47 37.14
CA ALA A 58 -16.14 20.38 37.17
C ALA A 58 -16.60 20.00 35.75
N ALA A 59 -16.87 21.00 34.89
CA ALA A 59 -17.24 20.74 33.50
C ALA A 59 -16.06 20.18 32.68
N GLU A 60 -14.82 20.63 32.92
CA GLU A 60 -13.62 20.01 32.32
C GLU A 60 -13.49 18.52 32.69
N PHE A 61 -13.71 18.17 33.97
CA PHE A 61 -13.67 16.79 34.41
C PHE A 61 -14.74 15.94 33.70
N VAL A 62 -15.98 16.44 33.60
CA VAL A 62 -17.05 15.73 32.89
C VAL A 62 -16.71 15.54 31.41
N ILE A 63 -16.22 16.59 30.72
CA ILE A 63 -15.81 16.48 29.32
C ILE A 63 -14.70 15.43 29.17
N SER A 64 -13.70 15.44 30.04
CA SER A 64 -12.62 14.44 29.99
C SER A 64 -13.14 13.01 30.15
N LYS A 65 -14.16 12.79 30.98
CA LYS A 65 -14.76 11.47 31.20
C LYS A 65 -15.62 11.04 30.01
N VAL A 66 -16.29 11.98 29.35
CA VAL A 66 -17.00 11.72 28.10
C VAL A 66 -16.02 11.37 26.98
N ASP A 67 -14.90 12.09 26.86
CA ASP A 67 -13.84 11.78 25.90
C ASP A 67 -13.21 10.41 26.18
N ASP A 68 -12.94 10.07 27.45
CA ASP A 68 -12.46 8.75 27.86
C ASP A 68 -13.42 7.64 27.39
N LEU A 69 -14.73 7.84 27.58
CA LEU A 69 -15.76 6.89 27.17
C LEU A 69 -15.84 6.76 25.64
N MET A 70 -15.83 7.87 24.91
CA MET A 70 -15.86 7.88 23.44
C MET A 70 -14.62 7.21 22.84
N ASN A 71 -13.44 7.49 23.41
CA ASN A 71 -12.19 6.87 22.98
C ASN A 71 -12.16 5.37 23.33
N TRP A 72 -12.74 4.97 24.46
CA TRP A 72 -12.91 3.56 24.79
C TRP A 72 -13.82 2.83 23.79
N ALA A 73 -14.93 3.45 23.37
CA ALA A 73 -15.79 2.89 22.34
C ALA A 73 -15.06 2.75 20.99
N ARG A 74 -14.41 3.83 20.51
CA ARG A 74 -13.68 3.83 19.23
C ARG A 74 -12.54 2.81 19.18
N ARG A 75 -11.80 2.62 20.28
CA ARG A 75 -10.70 1.64 20.33
C ARG A 75 -11.19 0.20 20.53
N GLY A 76 -12.39 0.01 21.12
CA GLY A 76 -12.94 -1.29 21.47
C GLY A 76 -13.73 -1.96 20.33
N SER A 77 -14.04 -1.23 19.26
CA SER A 77 -14.81 -1.74 18.12
C SER A 77 -14.30 -1.15 16.79
N ILE A 78 -13.01 -1.33 16.51
CA ILE A 78 -12.41 -0.79 15.27
C ILE A 78 -12.65 -1.77 14.11
N TRP A 79 -13.30 -1.32 13.04
CA TRP A 79 -13.61 -2.17 11.89
C TRP A 79 -12.71 -1.86 10.69
N PRO A 80 -11.59 -2.60 10.51
CA PRO A 80 -10.70 -2.40 9.37
C PRO A 80 -11.30 -2.92 8.07
N MET A 81 -11.03 -2.19 6.99
CA MET A 81 -11.09 -2.71 5.63
C MET A 81 -9.69 -3.19 5.20
N THR A 82 -9.60 -4.42 4.72
CA THR A 82 -8.34 -5.03 4.29
C THR A 82 -8.06 -4.71 2.84
N PHE A 83 -6.90 -4.10 2.59
CA PHE A 83 -6.42 -3.83 1.25
C PHE A 83 -5.14 -4.64 0.99
N GLY A 84 -5.35 -5.94 0.75
CA GLY A 84 -4.27 -6.90 0.52
C GLY A 84 -3.69 -6.79 -0.89
N LEU A 85 -2.51 -6.19 -1.01
CA LEU A 85 -1.82 -5.96 -2.29
C LEU A 85 -0.68 -6.95 -2.58
N ALA A 86 -0.07 -7.51 -1.54
CA ALA A 86 1.07 -8.41 -1.66
C ALA A 86 1.13 -9.41 -0.48
N CYS A 87 2.31 -9.92 -0.16
CA CYS A 87 2.53 -10.93 0.88
C CYS A 87 2.08 -10.49 2.29
N CYS A 88 2.05 -9.20 2.62
CA CYS A 88 1.52 -8.76 3.92
C CYS A 88 0.02 -9.10 4.09
N ALA A 89 -0.71 -9.36 3.01
CA ALA A 89 -2.09 -9.83 3.10
C ALA A 89 -2.19 -11.21 3.77
N VAL A 90 -1.27 -12.13 3.49
CA VAL A 90 -1.30 -13.47 4.13
C VAL A 90 -0.88 -13.41 5.59
N GLU A 91 0.00 -12.48 5.94
CA GLU A 91 0.31 -12.20 7.35
C GLU A 91 -0.92 -11.65 8.08
N MET A 92 -1.70 -10.78 7.42
CA MET A 92 -2.96 -10.29 7.98
C MET A 92 -4.02 -11.39 8.13
N MET A 93 -4.06 -12.35 7.22
CA MET A 93 -4.94 -13.52 7.36
C MET A 93 -4.53 -14.38 8.56
N HIS A 94 -3.22 -14.53 8.80
CA HIS A 94 -2.72 -15.23 9.99
C HIS A 94 -2.95 -14.46 11.28
N THR A 95 -2.92 -13.12 11.27
CA THR A 95 -3.32 -12.34 12.45
C THR A 95 -4.81 -12.49 12.72
N GLY A 96 -5.66 -12.56 11.70
CA GLY A 96 -7.09 -12.87 11.86
C GLY A 96 -7.41 -14.35 12.14
N ALA A 97 -6.42 -15.25 12.15
CA ALA A 97 -6.64 -16.67 12.42
C ALA A 97 -6.65 -16.97 13.92
N ALA A 98 -7.07 -18.18 14.28
CA ALA A 98 -7.31 -18.62 15.66
C ALA A 98 -6.14 -18.38 16.64
N ARG A 99 -4.89 -18.30 16.18
CA ARG A 99 -3.73 -18.07 17.05
C ARG A 99 -3.66 -16.62 17.57
N TYR A 100 -4.02 -15.64 16.74
CA TYR A 100 -3.89 -14.20 17.05
C TYR A 100 -5.22 -13.45 16.91
N ASP A 101 -6.32 -14.19 17.04
CA ASP A 101 -7.69 -13.78 16.78
C ASP A 101 -7.98 -12.30 17.10
N LEU A 102 -8.12 -11.52 16.01
CA LEU A 102 -8.39 -10.10 16.07
C LEU A 102 -9.82 -9.79 16.56
N ASP A 103 -10.77 -10.72 16.42
CA ASP A 103 -12.14 -10.55 16.88
C ASP A 103 -12.20 -10.39 18.41
N ARG A 104 -11.24 -10.98 19.13
CA ARG A 104 -11.09 -10.80 20.58
C ARG A 104 -10.87 -9.33 21.00
N PHE A 105 -10.29 -8.52 20.12
CA PHE A 105 -10.08 -7.09 20.35
C PHE A 105 -11.20 -6.22 19.76
N GLY A 106 -12.30 -6.83 19.31
CA GLY A 106 -13.41 -6.13 18.65
C GLY A 106 -13.08 -5.71 17.20
N ILE A 107 -12.11 -6.37 16.58
CA ILE A 107 -11.64 -6.06 15.24
C ILE A 107 -12.28 -7.00 14.23
N ILE A 108 -13.21 -6.46 13.45
CA ILE A 108 -13.95 -7.21 12.43
C ILE A 108 -13.62 -6.64 11.04
N PHE A 109 -13.13 -7.51 10.16
CA PHE A 109 -12.84 -7.11 8.78
C PHE A 109 -14.13 -6.87 7.99
N ARG A 110 -14.39 -5.61 7.62
CA ARG A 110 -15.51 -5.24 6.73
C ARG A 110 -15.00 -5.04 5.30
N PRO A 111 -15.58 -5.72 4.30
CA PRO A 111 -15.10 -5.63 2.92
C PRO A 111 -15.47 -4.30 2.24
N SER A 112 -16.43 -3.55 2.80
CA SER A 112 -16.89 -2.29 2.23
C SER A 112 -16.24 -1.09 2.93
N PRO A 113 -15.58 -0.17 2.19
CA PRO A 113 -14.96 1.03 2.79
C PRO A 113 -15.97 1.98 3.46
N ARG A 114 -17.26 1.88 3.11
CA ARG A 114 -18.32 2.74 3.65
C ARG A 114 -18.70 2.42 5.10
N GLN A 115 -18.26 1.27 5.61
CA GLN A 115 -18.63 0.77 6.93
C GLN A 115 -17.40 0.49 7.81
N SER A 116 -16.20 0.81 7.32
CA SER A 116 -14.94 0.59 8.02
C SER A 116 -14.43 1.89 8.65
N ASP A 117 -13.85 1.79 9.84
CA ASP A 117 -13.24 2.92 10.55
C ASP A 117 -11.80 3.18 10.11
N CYS A 118 -11.09 2.14 9.68
CA CYS A 118 -9.73 2.23 9.20
C CYS A 118 -9.51 1.36 7.96
N MET A 119 -8.44 1.64 7.22
CA MET A 119 -8.02 0.89 6.04
C MET A 119 -6.59 0.39 6.24
N ILE A 120 -6.38 -0.92 6.14
CA ILE A 120 -5.06 -1.54 6.28
C ILE A 120 -4.52 -1.84 4.88
N VAL A 121 -3.52 -1.06 4.45
CA VAL A 121 -2.81 -1.26 3.18
C VAL A 121 -1.69 -2.26 3.38
N ALA A 122 -1.95 -3.51 3.01
CA ALA A 122 -1.03 -4.62 3.25
C ALA A 122 -0.35 -5.07 1.96
N GLY A 123 0.79 -4.44 1.69
CA GLY A 123 1.67 -4.79 0.58
C GLY A 123 2.17 -3.54 -0.14
N THR A 124 2.88 -3.79 -1.23
CA THR A 124 3.47 -2.73 -2.06
C THR A 124 2.40 -2.02 -2.88
N LEU A 125 2.35 -0.69 -2.75
CA LEU A 125 1.48 0.17 -3.55
C LEU A 125 2.19 0.58 -4.83
N THR A 126 1.61 0.26 -5.98
CA THR A 126 2.16 0.61 -7.30
C THR A 126 1.52 1.89 -7.83
N ASN A 127 2.22 2.62 -8.72
CA ASN A 127 1.69 3.83 -9.36
C ASN A 127 0.35 3.59 -10.08
N LYS A 128 0.15 2.38 -10.64
CA LYS A 128 -1.10 1.98 -11.27
C LYS A 128 -2.25 1.80 -10.27
N MET A 129 -1.95 1.38 -9.04
CA MET A 129 -2.94 1.15 -7.99
C MET A 129 -3.27 2.41 -7.18
N ALA A 130 -2.39 3.41 -7.17
CA ALA A 130 -2.57 4.64 -6.41
C ALA A 130 -3.93 5.34 -6.63
N PRO A 131 -4.45 5.47 -7.88
CA PRO A 131 -5.75 6.10 -8.10
C PRO A 131 -6.92 5.28 -7.53
N ALA A 132 -6.80 3.95 -7.52
CA ALA A 132 -7.85 3.06 -7.00
C ALA A 132 -7.92 3.11 -5.47
N LEU A 133 -6.78 3.24 -4.79
CA LEU A 133 -6.72 3.38 -3.33
C LEU A 133 -7.34 4.69 -2.83
N ARG A 134 -7.26 5.76 -3.62
CA ARG A 134 -7.80 7.08 -3.25
C ARG A 134 -9.31 7.22 -3.49
N LYS A 135 -9.92 6.32 -4.27
CA LYS A 135 -11.32 6.39 -4.69
C LYS A 135 -12.26 5.80 -3.65
#